data_AF-A0A9E2FK00-F1
#
_entry.id   AF-A0A9E2FK00-F1
#
_cell.length_a   1.000
_cell.length_b   1.000
_cell.length_c   1.000
_cell.angle_alpha   90.00
_cell.angle_beta   90.00
_cell.angle_gamma   90.00
#
_symmetry.space_group_name_H-M   'P 1'
#
loop_
_entity.id
_entity.type
_entity.pdbx_description
1 polymer ?
#
loop_
_entity_poly.entity_id
_entity_poly.type
_entity_poly.pdbx_seq_one_letter_code
_entity_poly.pdbx_strand_id
1 'polypeptide(L)'
;RGPHAYYSVAIPGFPNFFLLGGPHSPLANGSVIRYTEALVGYVMQCIGHYGEGRFNTLAPRQDATDAFYDSLRESMQGTVWVSGCQNWYIGKDGLPEVWPRRPREFNEALRRPRLEAFELN
;
A
#
# COMPACT_ATOMS: atom_id res chain seq x y z
N ARG A 1 11.20 -1.93 12.11
CA ARG A 1 10.41 -1.64 10.89
C ARG A 1 9.37 -0.60 11.28
N GLY A 2 9.11 0.38 10.41
CA GLY A 2 8.05 1.35 10.59
C GLY A 2 6.66 0.75 10.33
N PRO A 3 5.59 1.56 10.40
CA PRO A 3 4.26 1.17 9.94
C PRO A 3 4.33 0.64 8.50
N HIS A 4 3.67 -0.49 8.22
CA HIS A 4 3.65 -1.07 6.87
C HIS A 4 2.32 -1.76 6.63
N ALA A 5 1.87 -1.68 5.38
CA ALA A 5 0.60 -2.20 4.91
C ALA A 5 0.76 -2.68 3.47
N TYR A 6 0.01 -3.71 3.09
CA TYR A 6 0.03 -4.21 1.72
C TYR A 6 -0.61 -3.17 0.80
N TYR A 7 0.17 -2.69 -0.18
CA TYR A 7 -0.19 -1.58 -1.07
C TYR A 7 -0.71 -0.33 -0.36
N SER A 8 -0.30 -0.07 0.89
CA SER A 8 -0.80 1.05 1.70
C SER A 8 -2.31 0.98 2.00
N VAL A 9 -2.95 -0.18 1.79
CA VAL A 9 -4.41 -0.36 1.84
C VAL A 9 -4.84 -1.31 2.93
N ALA A 10 -4.11 -2.41 3.19
CA ALA A 10 -4.56 -3.43 4.13
C ALA A 10 -3.44 -3.88 5.07
N ILE A 11 -3.79 -4.30 6.28
CA ILE A 11 -2.83 -4.65 7.34
C ILE A 11 -2.96 -6.15 7.68
N PRO A 12 -1.86 -6.92 7.73
CA PRO A 12 -1.89 -8.30 8.20
C PRO A 12 -2.52 -8.42 9.59
N GLY A 13 -3.33 -9.45 9.79
CA GLY A 13 -4.02 -9.70 11.07
C GLY A 13 -5.23 -8.79 11.35
N PHE A 14 -5.57 -7.85 10.47
CA PHE A 14 -6.77 -7.02 10.55
C PHE A 14 -7.74 -7.36 9.42
N PRO A 15 -8.54 -8.43 9.54
CA PRO A 15 -9.46 -8.85 8.50
C PRO A 15 -10.54 -7.79 8.23
N ASN A 16 -10.88 -7.60 6.96
CA ASN A 16 -11.91 -6.68 6.49
C ASN A 16 -11.69 -5.21 6.90
N PHE A 17 -10.44 -4.84 7.20
CA PHE A 17 -10.03 -3.48 7.51
C PHE A 17 -9.20 -2.88 6.38
N PHE A 18 -9.60 -1.70 5.91
CA PHE A 18 -8.93 -0.99 4.82
C PHE A 18 -8.56 0.43 5.23
N LEU A 19 -7.38 0.87 4.78
CA LEU A 19 -6.88 2.23 4.87
C LEU A 19 -7.04 2.94 3.54
N LEU A 20 -7.51 4.18 3.57
CA LEU A 20 -7.41 5.11 2.45
C LEU A 20 -6.28 6.11 2.77
N GLY A 21 -5.09 5.82 2.25
CA GLY A 21 -3.88 6.59 2.53
C GLY A 21 -3.08 6.04 3.70
N GLY A 22 -2.84 4.72 3.71
CA GLY A 22 -1.95 4.09 4.69
C GLY A 22 -0.46 4.44 4.48
N PRO A 23 0.43 3.78 5.24
CA PRO A 23 1.88 4.04 5.20
C PRO A 23 2.46 3.98 3.78
N HIS A 24 3.48 4.79 3.52
CA HIS A 24 4.12 4.93 2.20
C HIS A 24 3.17 5.40 1.06
N SER A 25 2.18 6.21 1.43
CA SER A 25 1.25 6.92 0.54
C SER A 25 0.90 8.28 1.19
N PRO A 26 0.56 9.34 0.43
CA PRO A 26 0.38 9.39 -1.02
C PRO A 26 1.69 9.64 -1.77
N LEU A 27 1.57 9.68 -3.09
CA LEU A 27 2.64 10.07 -4.00
C LEU A 27 3.01 11.53 -3.78
N ALA A 28 4.30 11.79 -3.57
CA ALA A 28 4.79 13.11 -3.22
C ALA A 28 4.59 14.19 -4.30
N ASN A 29 4.34 13.80 -5.55
CA ASN A 29 4.23 14.68 -6.70
C ASN A 29 3.00 14.38 -7.58
N GLY A 30 1.84 14.09 -6.98
CA GLY A 30 0.60 13.91 -7.75
C GLY A 30 -0.67 14.35 -7.02
N SER A 31 -1.81 14.19 -7.71
CA SER A 31 -3.11 14.55 -7.16
C SER A 31 -3.58 13.54 -6.12
N VAL A 32 -3.78 14.00 -4.88
CA VAL A 32 -4.39 13.20 -3.80
C VAL A 32 -5.74 12.63 -4.21
N ILE A 33 -6.53 13.36 -4.99
CA ILE A 33 -7.85 12.90 -5.48
C ILE A 33 -7.67 11.63 -6.33
N ARG A 34 -6.72 11.64 -7.26
CA ARG A 34 -6.43 10.46 -8.11
C ARG A 34 -5.96 9.26 -7.31
N TYR A 35 -5.18 9.49 -6.24
CA TYR A 35 -4.76 8.40 -5.35
C TYR A 35 -5.93 7.82 -4.58
N THR A 36 -6.77 8.67 -4.01
CA THR A 36 -7.96 8.24 -3.29
C THR A 36 -8.92 7.48 -4.20
N GLU A 37 -9.14 7.93 -5.44
CA GLU A 37 -9.96 7.22 -6.43
C GLU A 37 -9.43 5.82 -6.72
N ALA A 38 -8.11 5.66 -6.90
CA ALA A 38 -7.49 4.35 -7.11
C ALA A 38 -7.63 3.44 -5.89
N LEU A 39 -7.43 3.98 -4.68
CA LEU A 39 -7.59 3.24 -3.42
C LEU A 39 -9.04 2.78 -3.23
N VAL A 40 -10.01 3.69 -3.42
CA VAL A 40 -11.45 3.36 -3.33
C VAL A 40 -11.81 2.32 -4.39
N GLY A 41 -11.35 2.47 -5.63
CA GLY A 41 -11.57 1.50 -6.70
C GLY A 41 -11.02 0.10 -6.37
N TYR A 42 -9.86 0.02 -5.71
CA TYR A 42 -9.30 -1.24 -5.24
C TYR A 42 -10.15 -1.86 -4.12
N VAL A 43 -10.52 -1.08 -3.11
CA VAL A 43 -11.35 -1.54 -1.98
C VAL A 43 -12.73 -2.00 -2.46
N MET A 44 -13.36 -1.29 -3.40
CA MET A 44 -14.65 -1.68 -3.96
C MET A 44 -14.58 -3.01 -4.73
N GLN A 45 -13.45 -3.32 -5.38
CA GLN A 45 -13.25 -4.64 -6.00
C GLN A 45 -13.14 -5.75 -4.94
N CYS A 46 -12.44 -5.52 -3.82
CA CYS A 46 -12.41 -6.46 -2.70
C CYS A 46 -13.81 -6.71 -2.13
N ILE A 47 -14.59 -5.65 -1.92
CA ILE A 47 -15.99 -5.73 -1.45
C ILE A 47 -16.86 -6.47 -2.46
N GLY A 48 -16.64 -6.26 -3.77
CA GLY A 48 -17.32 -7.02 -4.82
C GLY A 48 -17.08 -8.52 -4.72
N HIS A 49 -15.82 -8.94 -4.52
CA HIS A 49 -15.49 -10.37 -4.31
C HIS A 49 -16.12 -10.97 -3.05
N TYR A 50 -16.21 -10.18 -1.97
CA TYR A 50 -16.97 -10.57 -0.78
C TYR A 50 -18.47 -10.75 -1.10
N GLY A 51 -19.08 -9.81 -1.83
CA GLY A 51 -20.49 -9.90 -2.24
C GLY A 51 -20.80 -11.07 -3.19
N GLU A 52 -19.80 -11.53 -3.95
CA GLU A 52 -19.86 -12.75 -4.77
C GLU A 52 -19.72 -14.04 -3.96
N GLY A 53 -19.48 -13.96 -2.64
CA GLY A 53 -19.31 -15.13 -1.77
C GLY A 53 -17.96 -15.84 -1.92
N ARG A 54 -16.93 -15.16 -2.43
CA ARG A 54 -15.59 -15.78 -2.61
C ARG A 54 -14.84 -15.99 -1.30
N PHE A 55 -15.17 -15.23 -0.27
CA PHE A 55 -14.61 -15.27 1.08
C PHE A 55 -15.52 -14.47 2.03
N ASN A 56 -15.43 -14.72 3.34
CA ASN A 56 -16.10 -13.93 4.38
C ASN A 56 -15.16 -12.87 5.00
N THR A 57 -13.86 -13.15 4.96
CA THR A 57 -12.79 -12.34 5.51
C THR A 57 -11.62 -12.28 4.55
N LEU A 58 -10.97 -11.13 4.52
CA LEU A 58 -9.78 -10.86 3.72
C LEU A 58 -8.79 -10.06 4.56
N ALA A 59 -7.58 -10.61 4.75
CA ALA A 59 -6.43 -9.93 5.32
C ALA A 59 -5.18 -10.26 4.50
N PRO A 60 -4.26 -9.31 4.23
CA PRO A 60 -3.06 -9.63 3.47
C PRO A 60 -2.15 -10.55 4.29
N ARG A 61 -1.47 -11.47 3.61
CA ARG A 61 -0.46 -12.34 4.23
C ARG A 61 0.70 -11.48 4.72
N GLN A 62 1.30 -11.87 5.84
CA GLN A 62 2.45 -11.15 6.40
C GLN A 62 3.64 -11.14 5.43
N ASP A 63 3.92 -12.27 4.75
CA ASP A 63 5.04 -12.37 3.82
C ASP A 63 4.86 -11.49 2.57
N ALA A 64 3.65 -11.40 2.03
CA ALA A 64 3.33 -10.51 0.92
C ALA A 64 3.48 -9.03 1.31
N THR A 65 3.11 -8.69 2.55
CA THR A 65 3.24 -7.34 3.09
C THR A 65 4.70 -6.96 3.32
N ASP A 66 5.47 -7.88 3.91
CA ASP A 66 6.91 -7.72 4.13
C ASP A 66 7.66 -7.56 2.80
N ALA A 67 7.39 -8.42 1.83
CA ALA A 67 8.00 -8.34 0.49
C ALA A 67 7.69 -7.00 -0.20
N PHE A 68 6.46 -6.49 -0.04
CA PHE A 68 6.10 -5.18 -0.56
C PHE A 68 6.87 -4.06 0.13
N TYR A 69 6.95 -4.07 1.47
CA TYR A 69 7.71 -3.08 2.24
C TYR A 69 9.20 -3.09 1.88
N ASP A 70 9.82 -4.26 1.75
CA ASP A 70 11.21 -4.38 1.35
C ASP A 70 11.42 -3.84 -0.08
N SER A 71 10.48 -4.07 -1.01
CA SER A 71 10.53 -3.48 -2.36
C SER A 71 10.44 -1.95 -2.37
N LEU A 72 9.70 -1.35 -1.42
CA LEU A 72 9.63 0.10 -1.26
C LEU A 72 10.95 0.65 -0.74
N ARG A 73 11.54 -0.02 0.27
CA ARG A 73 12.85 0.33 0.82
C ARG A 73 13.94 0.33 -0.25
N GLU A 74 13.95 -0.68 -1.11
CA GLU A 74 14.88 -0.75 -2.25
C GLU A 74 14.63 0.39 -3.25
N SER A 75 13.37 0.65 -3.60
CA SER A 75 12.99 1.71 -4.55
C SER A 75 13.35 3.12 -4.07
N MET A 76 13.49 3.33 -2.76
CA MET A 76 13.89 4.61 -2.18
C MET A 76 15.38 4.90 -2.35
N GLN A 77 16.23 3.88 -2.54
CA GLN A 77 17.68 4.05 -2.65
C GLN A 77 18.04 4.91 -3.86
N GLY A 78 18.95 5.87 -3.66
CA GLY A 78 19.38 6.79 -4.72
C GLY A 78 18.39 7.90 -5.09
N THR A 79 17.25 8.00 -4.39
CA THR A 79 16.31 9.12 -4.56
C THR A 79 16.66 10.30 -3.64
N VAL A 80 16.14 11.49 -3.97
CA VAL A 80 16.27 12.68 -3.10
C VAL A 80 15.61 12.49 -1.72
N TRP A 81 14.69 11.52 -1.60
CA TRP A 81 13.99 11.27 -0.33
C TRP A 81 14.88 10.67 0.75
N VAL A 82 16.00 10.06 0.37
CA VAL A 82 16.98 9.45 1.29
C VAL A 82 18.35 10.14 1.23
N SER A 83 18.44 11.33 0.65
CA SER A 83 19.71 12.06 0.46
C SER A 83 20.20 12.83 1.70
N GLY A 84 19.69 12.53 2.89
CA GLY A 84 20.13 13.12 4.16
C GLY A 84 19.34 14.34 4.64
N CYS A 85 18.26 14.74 3.96
CA CYS A 85 17.34 15.76 4.47
C CYS A 85 16.49 15.19 5.61
N GLN A 86 16.26 15.95 6.68
CA GLN A 86 15.22 15.62 7.65
C GLN A 86 13.94 16.38 7.31
N ASN A 87 12.83 15.67 7.19
CA ASN A 87 11.52 16.26 6.95
C ASN A 87 10.43 15.38 7.61
N TRP A 88 9.19 15.87 7.59
CA TRP A 88 8.05 15.20 8.21
C TRP A 88 7.65 13.88 7.54
N TYR A 89 8.12 13.61 6.32
CA TYR A 89 7.87 12.35 5.64
C TYR A 89 8.76 11.22 6.15
N ILE A 90 9.93 11.50 6.72
CA ILE A 90 10.88 10.44 7.07
C ILE A 90 10.52 9.85 8.43
N GLY A 91 10.13 8.57 8.40
CA GLY A 91 9.88 7.78 9.59
C GLY A 91 11.15 7.49 10.40
N LYS A 92 10.96 7.00 11.63
CA LYS A 92 12.08 6.61 12.53
C LYS A 92 12.95 5.48 11.96
N ASP A 93 12.42 4.71 11.02
CA ASP A 93 13.11 3.65 10.29
C ASP A 93 13.93 4.18 9.10
N GLY A 94 13.94 5.50 8.89
CA GLY A 94 14.62 6.17 7.79
C GLY A 94 13.89 6.05 6.46
N LEU A 95 12.68 5.49 6.44
CA LEU A 95 11.88 5.40 5.23
C LEU A 95 10.89 6.56 5.14
N PRO A 96 10.84 7.24 3.98
CA PRO A 96 9.80 8.20 3.70
C PRO A 96 8.41 7.54 3.65
N GLU A 97 7.43 8.16 4.29
CA GLU A 97 5.99 7.84 4.24
C GLU A 97 5.36 8.40 2.95
N VAL A 98 6.04 8.20 1.83
CA VAL A 98 5.57 8.54 0.49
C VAL A 98 5.86 7.39 -0.45
N TRP A 99 5.12 7.34 -1.54
CA TRP A 99 5.34 6.32 -2.55
C TRP A 99 6.60 6.65 -3.40
N PRO A 100 7.58 5.73 -3.50
CA PRO A 100 8.90 5.99 -4.12
C PRO A 100 8.91 5.94 -5.64
N ARG A 101 7.92 5.29 -6.24
CA ARG A 101 7.92 4.90 -7.67
C ARG A 101 7.08 5.84 -8.52
N ARG A 102 6.99 5.60 -9.83
CA ARG A 102 6.18 6.46 -10.73
C ARG A 102 4.69 6.32 -10.40
N PRO A 103 3.87 7.37 -10.61
CA PRO A 103 2.42 7.29 -10.39
C PRO A 103 1.71 6.18 -11.14
N ARG A 104 2.19 5.86 -12.35
CA ARG A 104 1.66 4.75 -13.13
C ARG A 104 1.80 3.41 -12.42
N GLU A 105 2.92 3.18 -11.72
CA GLU A 105 3.18 1.93 -11.01
C GLU A 105 2.24 1.76 -9.81
N PHE A 106 1.88 2.86 -9.13
CA PHE A 106 0.87 2.85 -8.07
C PHE A 106 -0.51 2.42 -8.62
N ASN A 107 -0.94 3.07 -9.70
CA ASN A 107 -2.22 2.73 -10.34
C ASN A 107 -2.23 1.29 -10.88
N GLU A 108 -1.10 0.79 -11.36
CA GLU A 108 -0.98 -0.58 -11.84
C GLU A 108 -1.04 -1.59 -10.69
N ALA A 109 -0.38 -1.32 -9.56
CA ALA A 109 -0.46 -2.13 -8.36
C ALA A 109 -1.90 -2.22 -7.82
N LEU A 110 -2.63 -1.10 -7.84
CA LEU A 110 -4.02 -1.01 -7.39
C LEU A 110 -5.06 -1.32 -8.46
N ARG A 111 -4.65 -1.77 -9.66
CA ARG A 111 -5.60 -2.00 -10.75
C ARG A 111 -6.59 -3.11 -10.43
N ARG A 112 -6.12 -4.18 -9.77
CA ARG A 112 -6.92 -5.35 -9.37
C ARG A 112 -6.34 -6.00 -8.09
N PRO A 113 -7.18 -6.45 -7.15
CA PRO A 113 -6.73 -7.24 -6.01
C PRO A 113 -6.04 -8.53 -6.45
N ARG A 114 -4.84 -8.76 -5.92
CA ARG A 114 -4.09 -10.02 -6.08
C ARG A 114 -4.48 -10.95 -4.96
N LEU A 115 -5.55 -11.73 -5.15
CA LEU A 115 -6.13 -12.56 -4.08
C LEU A 115 -5.14 -13.58 -3.51
N GLU A 116 -4.14 -14.00 -4.28
CA GLU A 116 -3.03 -14.86 -3.85
C GLU A 116 -2.14 -14.24 -2.74
N ALA A 117 -2.18 -12.92 -2.58
CA ALA A 117 -1.48 -12.20 -1.52
C ALA A 117 -2.28 -12.12 -0.21
N PHE A 118 -3.51 -12.66 -0.17
CA PHE A 118 -4.41 -12.56 0.96
C PHE A 118 -4.70 -13.93 1.57
N GLU A 119 -4.93 -13.92 2.89
CA GLU A 119 -5.58 -14.98 3.63
C GLU A 119 -7.09 -14.80 3.44
N LEU A 120 -7.74 -15.84 2.93
CA LEU A 120 -9.17 -15.87 2.60
C LEU A 120 -9.85 -16.94 3.43
N ASN A 121 -10.96 -16.59 4.09
CA ASN A 121 -11.84 -17.51 4.83
C ASN A 121 -13.28 -17.02 4.70
#